data_AF-A0A183NM34-F1
#
_entry.id   AF-A0A183NM34-F1
#
_cell.length_a   1.000
_cell.length_b   1.000
_cell.length_c   1.000
_cell.angle_alpha   90.00
_cell.angle_beta   90.00
_cell.angle_gamma   90.00
#
_symmetry.space_group_name_H-M   'P 1'
#
loop_
_entity.id
_entity.type
_entity.pdbx_description
1 polymer ?
#
loop_
_entity_poly.entity_id
_entity_poly.type
_entity_poly.pdbx_seq_one_letter_code
_entity_poly.pdbx_strand_id
1 'polypeptide(L)'
;MRLFKILINDGSTYNRNPFRRIYNMSNQPSVSLVVRRTHLYEDGFEKLSKENGNVYFAPNLRQRLKVTFLNPTGLAEVGIDGGGLSREFLTEIIRAGFDPTRGFFIYASDKTLYPNPQASAITLDYLKHYYFLGRILAKVIHLFNILI
;
A
#
# COMPACT_ATOMS: atom_id res chain seq x y z
N MET A 1 23.93 1.68 40.89
CA MET A 1 22.78 1.81 39.96
C MET A 1 22.99 0.97 38.68
N ARG A 2 23.04 -0.37 38.84
CA ARG A 2 23.28 -1.35 37.76
C ARG A 2 21.99 -2.03 37.24
N LEU A 3 20.82 -1.58 37.68
CA LEU A 3 19.52 -2.23 37.43
C LEU A 3 18.73 -1.70 36.21
N PHE A 4 19.16 -0.59 35.58
CA PHE A 4 18.45 -0.03 34.41
C PHE A 4 19.15 -0.28 33.06
N LYS A 5 20.31 -0.96 33.04
CA LYS A 5 21.03 -1.28 31.79
C LYS A 5 20.75 -2.69 31.24
N ILE A 6 19.98 -3.51 31.98
CA ILE A 6 19.68 -4.90 31.62
C ILE A 6 18.40 -5.02 30.76
N LEU A 7 17.52 -4.02 30.76
CA LEU A 7 16.29 -4.07 29.96
C LEU A 7 16.39 -3.49 28.54
N ILE A 8 17.54 -2.90 28.18
CA ILE A 8 17.76 -2.35 26.82
C ILE A 8 18.89 -3.08 26.06
N ASN A 9 19.61 -4.00 26.70
CA ASN A 9 20.74 -4.71 26.06
C ASN A 9 20.53 -6.22 25.84
N ASP A 10 19.37 -6.78 26.18
CA ASP A 10 19.15 -8.24 26.08
C ASP A 10 18.31 -8.67 24.86
N GLY A 11 18.53 -8.03 23.72
CA GLY A 11 17.85 -8.42 22.47
C GLY A 11 18.60 -8.19 21.17
N SER A 12 19.76 -7.54 21.19
CA SER A 12 20.42 -7.06 19.97
C SER A 12 21.77 -7.72 19.64
N THR A 13 22.22 -8.73 20.39
CA THR A 13 23.51 -9.40 20.12
C THR A 13 23.46 -10.93 19.99
N TYR A 14 22.29 -11.54 19.85
CA TYR A 14 22.22 -12.94 19.43
C TYR A 14 21.31 -13.13 18.21
N ASN A 15 21.92 -13.72 17.19
CA ASN A 15 21.30 -14.40 16.05
C ASN A 15 21.23 -13.63 14.72
N ARG A 16 22.40 -13.44 14.09
CA ARG A 16 22.55 -13.21 12.64
C ARG A 16 22.32 -14.51 11.83
N ASN A 17 21.25 -15.26 12.10
CA ASN A 17 20.87 -16.33 11.18
C ASN A 17 20.09 -15.72 9.99
N PRO A 18 20.61 -15.77 8.75
CA PRO A 18 19.88 -15.33 7.57
C PRO A 18 18.56 -16.11 7.40
N PHE A 19 18.53 -17.36 7.89
CA PHE A 19 17.33 -18.20 7.89
C PHE A 19 16.21 -17.69 8.81
N ARG A 20 16.50 -16.96 9.90
CA ARG A 20 15.46 -16.41 10.77
C ARG A 20 14.69 -15.27 10.10
N ARG A 21 15.34 -14.51 9.20
CA ARG A 21 14.66 -13.54 8.32
C ARG A 21 13.68 -14.24 7.37
N ILE A 22 14.06 -15.38 6.81
CA ILE A 22 13.23 -16.18 5.89
C ILE A 22 12.02 -16.78 6.63
N TYR A 23 12.24 -17.39 7.80
CA TYR A 23 11.16 -17.92 8.65
C TYR A 23 10.24 -16.83 9.24
N ASN A 24 10.78 -15.65 9.56
CA ASN A 24 9.94 -14.52 9.97
C ASN A 24 9.12 -13.98 8.79
N MET A 25 9.65 -13.98 7.56
CA MET A 25 8.93 -13.53 6.36
C MET A 25 7.73 -14.42 5.98
N SER A 26 7.75 -15.71 6.31
CA SER A 26 6.63 -16.63 6.03
C SER A 26 5.47 -16.50 7.01
N ASN A 27 5.73 -16.08 8.26
CA ASN A 27 4.72 -15.92 9.32
C ASN A 27 4.35 -14.46 9.63
N GLN A 28 4.85 -13.47 8.88
CA GLN A 28 4.37 -12.10 9.05
C GLN A 28 2.93 -11.98 8.52
N PRO A 29 2.02 -11.34 9.30
CA PRO A 29 0.69 -11.07 8.79
C PRO A 29 0.78 -10.19 7.54
N SER A 30 0.01 -10.56 6.52
CA SER A 30 0.03 -9.93 5.21
C SER A 30 -1.39 -9.67 4.73
N VAL A 31 -1.56 -8.58 4.00
CA VAL A 31 -2.80 -8.28 3.27
C VAL A 31 -2.62 -8.80 1.85
N SER A 32 -3.45 -9.77 1.46
CA SER A 32 -3.46 -10.34 0.11
C SER A 32 -4.43 -9.57 -0.79
N LEU A 33 -3.99 -9.28 -2.00
CA LEU A 33 -4.73 -8.48 -2.98
C LEU A 33 -4.67 -9.18 -4.34
N VAL A 34 -5.85 -9.43 -4.92
CA VAL A 34 -5.98 -9.84 -6.31
C VAL A 34 -6.50 -8.66 -7.11
N VAL A 35 -5.79 -8.26 -8.16
CA VAL A 35 -6.02 -7.00 -8.86
C VAL A 35 -6.00 -7.24 -10.36
N ARG A 36 -7.03 -6.81 -11.08
CA ARG A 36 -7.07 -6.82 -12.54
C ARG A 36 -6.26 -5.64 -13.06
N ARG A 37 -5.34 -5.84 -14.00
CA ARG A 37 -4.54 -4.74 -14.56
C ARG A 37 -5.41 -3.62 -15.14
N THR A 38 -6.50 -3.99 -15.79
CA THR A 38 -7.45 -3.06 -16.42
C THR A 38 -8.32 -2.28 -15.43
N HIS A 39 -8.34 -2.67 -14.16
CA HIS A 39 -9.18 -2.08 -13.10
C HIS A 39 -8.37 -1.86 -11.82
N LEU A 40 -7.08 -1.55 -11.96
CA LEU A 40 -6.11 -1.57 -10.87
C LEU A 40 -6.50 -0.61 -9.74
N TYR A 41 -6.97 0.58 -10.09
CA TYR A 41 -7.40 1.58 -9.12
C TYR A 41 -8.68 1.14 -8.40
N GLU A 42 -9.68 0.69 -9.14
CA GLU A 42 -10.99 0.29 -8.63
C GLU A 42 -10.85 -0.92 -7.70
N ASP A 43 -10.11 -1.95 -8.12
CA ASP A 43 -9.84 -3.14 -7.31
C ASP A 43 -9.02 -2.81 -6.06
N GLY A 44 -8.07 -1.88 -6.17
CA GLY A 44 -7.27 -1.42 -5.03
C GLY A 44 -8.09 -0.57 -4.05
N PHE A 45 -8.90 0.36 -4.56
CA PHE A 45 -9.82 1.18 -3.77
C PHE A 45 -10.81 0.29 -3.04
N GLU A 46 -11.42 -0.66 -3.74
CA GLU A 46 -12.34 -1.62 -3.15
C GLU A 46 -11.64 -2.39 -2.02
N LYS A 47 -10.52 -3.07 -2.27
CA LYS A 47 -9.94 -3.99 -1.30
C LYS A 47 -9.23 -3.33 -0.12
N LEU A 48 -8.80 -2.08 -0.25
CA LEU A 48 -7.96 -1.41 0.76
C LEU A 48 -8.63 -0.24 1.46
N SER A 49 -9.82 0.18 1.03
CA SER A 49 -10.60 1.21 1.71
C SER A 49 -11.23 0.71 3.00
N LYS A 50 -11.69 1.65 3.83
CA LYS A 50 -12.17 1.41 5.20
C LYS A 50 -13.44 0.56 5.29
N GLU A 51 -14.19 0.40 4.20
CA GLU A 51 -15.58 -0.08 4.25
C GLU A 51 -15.85 -1.45 3.63
N ASN A 52 -14.87 -2.11 3.00
CA ASN A 52 -15.16 -3.35 2.28
C ASN A 52 -14.88 -4.60 3.13
N GLY A 53 -15.92 -5.04 3.85
CA GLY A 53 -16.02 -6.36 4.48
C GLY A 53 -15.94 -6.40 6.01
N ASN A 54 -15.50 -5.31 6.65
CA ASN A 54 -15.59 -5.14 8.10
C ASN A 54 -15.85 -3.66 8.41
N VAL A 55 -17.10 -3.34 8.76
CA VAL A 55 -17.59 -1.98 9.04
C VAL A 55 -16.74 -1.23 10.08
N TYR A 56 -15.91 -1.94 10.84
CA TYR A 56 -15.11 -1.35 11.91
C TYR A 56 -13.66 -1.03 11.51
N PHE A 57 -13.06 -1.66 10.48
CA PHE A 57 -11.61 -1.52 10.24
C PHE A 57 -11.15 -1.65 8.78
N ALA A 58 -10.39 -0.65 8.32
CA ALA A 58 -9.55 -0.74 7.13
C ALA A 58 -8.41 -1.77 7.30
N PRO A 59 -7.97 -2.47 6.24
CA PRO A 59 -6.81 -3.37 6.30
C PRO A 59 -5.58 -2.65 6.85
N ASN A 60 -4.80 -3.31 7.73
CA ASN A 60 -3.61 -2.68 8.30
C ASN A 60 -2.48 -2.61 7.26
N LEU A 61 -2.39 -1.48 6.55
CA LEU A 61 -1.36 -1.25 5.54
C LEU A 61 0.08 -1.20 6.08
N ARG A 62 0.32 -1.25 7.40
CA ARG A 62 1.69 -1.48 7.93
C ARG A 62 2.17 -2.90 7.61
N GLN A 63 1.25 -3.86 7.45
CA GLN A 63 1.56 -5.24 7.07
C GLN A 63 2.08 -5.33 5.63
N ARG A 64 2.71 -6.47 5.30
CA ARG A 64 3.17 -6.73 3.94
C ARG A 64 1.99 -6.88 2.99
N LEU A 65 2.05 -6.22 1.83
CA LEU A 65 1.11 -6.46 0.74
C LEU A 65 1.59 -7.65 -0.09
N LYS A 66 0.70 -8.61 -0.35
CA LYS A 66 0.91 -9.72 -1.30
C LYS A 66 -0.02 -9.50 -2.48
N VAL A 67 0.51 -8.97 -3.57
CA VAL A 67 -0.30 -8.66 -4.77
C VAL A 67 -0.21 -9.78 -5.79
N THR A 68 -1.35 -10.16 -6.36
CA THR A 68 -1.50 -11.02 -7.52
C THR A 68 -2.21 -10.22 -8.61
N PHE A 69 -1.56 -10.04 -9.77
CA PHE A 69 -2.23 -9.42 -10.91
C PHE A 69 -2.99 -10.47 -11.71
N LEU A 70 -4.19 -10.10 -12.18
CA LEU A 70 -4.93 -10.83 -13.19
C LEU A 70 -4.74 -10.15 -14.54
N ASN A 71 -4.37 -10.94 -15.54
CA ASN A 71 -4.28 -10.49 -16.92
C ASN A 71 -5.70 -10.28 -17.52
N PRO A 72 -5.83 -9.78 -18.77
CA PRO A 72 -7.15 -9.58 -19.40
C PRO A 72 -7.99 -10.85 -19.57
N THR A 73 -7.39 -12.04 -19.55
CA THR A 73 -8.10 -13.32 -19.62
C THR A 73 -8.49 -13.86 -18.24
N GLY A 74 -8.22 -13.11 -17.16
CA GLY A 74 -8.52 -13.49 -15.77
C GLY A 74 -7.53 -14.47 -15.13
N LEU A 75 -6.41 -14.77 -15.79
CA LEU A 75 -5.38 -15.66 -15.25
C LEU A 75 -4.40 -14.88 -14.37
N ALA A 76 -3.98 -15.51 -13.28
CA ALA A 76 -2.99 -14.96 -12.38
C ALA A 76 -1.62 -14.85 -13.08
N GLU A 77 -1.02 -13.68 -13.01
CA GLU A 77 0.34 -13.45 -13.46
C GLU A 77 1.32 -14.09 -12.47
N VAL A 78 2.32 -14.77 -13.03
CA VAL A 78 3.35 -15.43 -12.23
C VAL A 78 4.22 -14.36 -11.57
N GLY A 79 4.16 -14.27 -10.24
CA GLY A 79 5.06 -13.43 -9.46
C GLY A 79 6.46 -14.00 -9.44
N ILE A 80 7.38 -13.39 -10.19
CA ILE A 80 8.76 -13.87 -10.36
C ILE A 80 9.61 -13.65 -9.10
N ASP A 81 9.38 -12.54 -8.39
CA ASP A 81 10.19 -12.13 -7.24
C ASP A 81 9.25 -11.61 -6.15
N GLY A 82 9.23 -12.22 -4.97
CA GLY A 82 8.16 -12.13 -3.97
C GLY A 82 7.81 -10.74 -3.42
N GLY A 83 8.43 -9.66 -3.90
CA GLY A 83 8.09 -8.26 -3.61
C GLY A 83 7.91 -7.35 -4.84
N GLY A 84 8.20 -7.82 -6.05
CA GLY A 84 8.14 -7.02 -7.28
C GLY A 84 6.74 -6.51 -7.58
N LEU A 85 5.75 -7.42 -7.56
CA LEU A 85 4.35 -7.08 -7.85
C LEU A 85 3.75 -6.10 -6.84
N SER A 86 4.17 -6.16 -5.58
CA SER A 86 3.69 -5.22 -4.55
C SER A 86 4.26 -3.81 -4.76
N ARG A 87 5.52 -3.69 -5.18
CA ARG A 87 6.12 -2.40 -5.53
C ARG A 87 5.46 -1.84 -6.80
N GLU A 88 5.32 -2.68 -7.83
CA GLU A 88 4.64 -2.33 -9.07
C GLU A 88 3.22 -1.82 -8.79
N PHE A 89 2.42 -2.57 -8.03
CA PHE A 89 1.08 -2.15 -7.64
C PHE A 89 1.07 -0.78 -6.96
N LEU A 90 1.95 -0.56 -5.98
CA LEU A 90 2.01 0.72 -5.26
C LEU A 90 2.41 1.88 -6.17
N THR A 91 3.33 1.64 -7.12
CA THR A 91 3.70 2.64 -8.12
C THR A 91 2.54 2.95 -9.06
N GLU A 92 1.91 1.92 -9.64
CA GLU A 92 0.82 2.09 -10.60
C GLU A 92 -0.43 2.70 -9.97
N ILE A 93 -0.78 2.33 -8.74
CA ILE A 93 -1.97 2.88 -8.08
C ILE A 93 -1.80 4.34 -7.68
N ILE A 94 -0.58 4.76 -7.33
CA ILE A 94 -0.27 6.17 -7.10
C ILE A 94 -0.37 6.94 -8.41
N ARG A 95 0.20 6.43 -9.51
CA ARG A 95 0.03 7.06 -10.83
C ARG A 95 -1.44 7.20 -11.20
N ALA A 96 -2.21 6.12 -11.12
CA ALA A 96 -3.62 6.13 -11.48
C ALA A 96 -4.49 7.01 -10.57
N GLY A 97 -4.12 7.15 -9.29
CA GLY A 97 -4.89 7.91 -8.31
C GLY A 97 -4.60 9.40 -8.29
N PHE A 98 -3.37 9.79 -8.61
CA PHE A 98 -2.94 11.19 -8.69
C PHE A 98 -2.98 11.73 -10.14
N ASP A 99 -3.36 10.91 -11.12
CA ASP A 99 -3.64 11.35 -12.49
C ASP A 99 -4.80 12.37 -12.49
N PRO A 100 -4.58 13.60 -13.00
CA PRO A 100 -5.62 14.62 -13.07
C PRO A 100 -6.84 14.22 -13.89
N THR A 101 -6.70 13.30 -14.85
CA THR A 101 -7.83 12.79 -15.65
C THR A 101 -8.83 12.00 -14.83
N ARG A 102 -8.43 11.44 -13.69
CA ARG A 102 -9.35 10.82 -12.72
C ARG A 102 -10.14 11.87 -11.93
N GLY A 103 -9.65 13.10 -11.91
CA GLY A 103 -10.37 14.28 -11.41
C GLY A 103 -10.32 14.50 -9.89
N PHE A 104 -9.67 13.64 -9.11
CA PHE A 104 -9.46 13.91 -7.67
C PHE A 104 -8.34 14.92 -7.41
N PHE A 105 -7.36 15.04 -8.30
CA PHE A 105 -6.31 16.04 -8.22
C PHE A 105 -6.29 16.86 -9.50
N ILE A 106 -5.84 18.10 -9.42
CA ILE A 106 -5.65 18.99 -10.57
C ILE A 106 -4.33 19.73 -10.44
N TYR A 107 -3.82 20.23 -11.56
CA TYR A 107 -2.60 21.03 -11.58
C TYR A 107 -2.87 22.46 -11.11
N ALA A 108 -2.04 22.95 -10.19
CA ALA A 108 -1.87 24.37 -9.94
C ALA A 108 -1.06 25.02 -11.06
N SER A 109 -0.98 26.35 -11.05
CA SER A 109 -0.21 27.13 -12.02
C SER A 109 1.28 26.78 -12.03
N ASP A 110 1.82 26.34 -10.90
CA ASP A 110 3.19 25.88 -10.73
C ASP A 110 3.42 24.41 -11.12
N LYS A 111 2.41 23.76 -11.73
CA LYS A 111 2.39 22.34 -12.12
C LYS A 111 2.47 21.35 -10.95
N THR A 112 2.26 21.80 -9.72
CA THR A 112 2.05 20.89 -8.59
C THR A 112 0.62 20.36 -8.58
N LEU A 113 0.41 19.20 -7.96
CA LEU A 113 -0.93 18.63 -7.79
C LEU A 113 -1.54 19.09 -6.48
N TYR A 114 -2.83 19.46 -6.52
CA TYR A 114 -3.63 19.72 -5.32
C TYR A 114 -5.02 19.08 -5.43
N PRO A 115 -5.70 18.81 -4.30
CA PRO A 115 -7.05 18.24 -4.30
C PRO A 115 -8.02 19.09 -5.12
N ASN A 116 -8.78 18.46 -6.01
CA ASN A 116 -9.78 19.14 -6.83
C ASN A 116 -10.94 19.65 -5.93
N PRO A 117 -11.19 20.97 -5.85
CA PRO A 117 -12.29 21.53 -5.06
C PRO A 117 -13.67 21.13 -5.60
N GLN A 118 -13.74 20.65 -6.85
CA GLN A 118 -14.97 20.19 -7.50
C GLN A 118 -15.09 18.65 -7.51
N ALA A 119 -14.31 17.93 -6.71
CA ALA A 119 -14.32 16.46 -6.70
C ALA A 119 -15.69 15.84 -6.35
N SER A 120 -16.54 16.57 -5.62
CA SER A 120 -17.92 16.14 -5.32
C SER A 120 -18.81 16.02 -6.56
N ALA A 121 -18.47 16.71 -7.66
CA ALA A 121 -19.18 16.59 -8.94
C ALA A 121 -18.84 15.28 -9.68
N ILE A 122 -17.77 14.60 -9.30
CA ILE A 122 -17.32 13.33 -9.91
C ILE A 122 -18.02 12.16 -9.23
N THR A 123 -18.03 12.14 -7.91
CA THR A 123 -18.66 11.09 -7.10
C THR A 123 -18.97 11.59 -5.69
N LEU A 124 -20.06 11.09 -5.10
CA LEU A 124 -20.44 11.40 -3.71
C LEU A 124 -19.42 10.85 -2.70
N ASP A 125 -18.71 9.77 -3.06
CA ASP A 125 -17.72 9.11 -2.21
C ASP A 125 -16.31 9.72 -2.30
N TYR A 126 -16.15 10.92 -2.89
CA TYR A 126 -14.83 11.53 -3.16
C TYR A 126 -13.93 11.64 -1.91
N LEU A 127 -14.51 11.85 -0.72
CA LEU A 127 -13.75 11.87 0.54
C LEU A 127 -13.13 10.50 0.87
N LYS A 128 -13.81 9.39 0.52
CA LYS A 128 -13.27 8.05 0.68
C LYS A 128 -12.08 7.83 -0.24
N HIS A 129 -12.11 8.37 -1.46
CA HIS A 129 -10.98 8.34 -2.39
C HIS A 129 -9.77 9.11 -1.87
N TYR A 130 -9.98 10.32 -1.31
CA TYR A 130 -8.88 11.06 -0.68
C TYR A 130 -8.29 10.32 0.53
N TYR A 131 -9.15 9.75 1.38
CA TYR A 131 -8.69 8.95 2.52
C TYR A 131 -7.89 7.73 2.07
N PHE A 132 -8.38 7.01 1.07
CA PHE A 132 -7.70 5.88 0.44
C PHE A 132 -6.33 6.29 -0.10
N LEU A 133 -6.27 7.35 -0.92
CA LEU A 133 -5.03 7.80 -1.54
C LEU A 133 -4.00 8.30 -0.53
N GLY A 134 -4.43 8.99 0.52
CA GLY A 134 -3.55 9.36 1.63
C GLY A 134 -2.93 8.14 2.32
N ARG A 135 -3.71 7.07 2.51
CA ARG A 135 -3.21 5.82 3.11
C ARG A 135 -2.24 5.08 2.21
N ILE A 136 -2.50 5.05 0.91
CA ILE A 136 -1.59 4.43 -0.06
C ILE A 136 -0.29 5.22 -0.19
N LEU A 137 -0.36 6.55 -0.24
CA LEU A 137 0.82 7.42 -0.26
C LEU A 137 1.67 7.22 1.00
N ALA A 138 1.05 7.12 2.18
CA ALA A 138 1.77 6.81 3.42
C ALA A 138 2.46 5.43 3.36
N LYS A 139 1.83 4.42 2.76
CA LYS A 139 2.43 3.09 2.55
C LYS A 139 3.62 3.15 1.59
N VAL A 140 3.50 3.90 0.49
CA VAL A 140 4.57 4.14 -0.49
C VAL A 140 5.76 4.79 0.22
N ILE A 141 5.57 5.90 0.93
CA ILE A 141 6.63 6.58 1.68
C ILE A 141 7.28 5.61 2.68
N HIS A 142 6.50 4.87 3.45
CA HIS A 142 7.05 3.89 4.40
C HIS A 142 7.88 2.80 3.72
N LEU A 143 7.50 2.33 2.51
CA LEU A 143 8.19 1.26 1.81
C LEU A 143 9.46 1.74 1.07
N PHE A 144 9.41 2.92 0.45
CA PHE A 144 10.52 3.45 -0.36
C PHE A 144 11.56 4.22 0.48
N ASN A 145 11.18 4.79 1.63
CA ASN A 145 12.09 5.54 2.50
C ASN A 145 12.95 4.65 3.42
N ILE A 146 12.84 3.31 3.31
CA ILE A 146 13.69 2.33 4.04
C ILE A 146 14.95 1.96 3.21
N LEU A 147 15.17 2.58 2.05
CA LEU A 147 16.28 2.28 1.14
C LEU A 147 17.27 3.44 0.95
N ILE A 148 17.25 4.46 1.82
CA ILE A 148 18.20 5.58 1.82
C ILE A 148 18.95 5.62 3.15
#